data_AF-A0A3P9L3V2-F1
#
_entry.id   AF-A0A3P9L3V2-F1
#
_cell.length_a   1.000
_cell.length_b   1.000
_cell.length_c   1.000
_cell.angle_alpha   90.00
_cell.angle_beta   90.00
_cell.angle_gamma   90.00
#
_symmetry.space_group_name_H-M   'P 1'
#
loop_
_entity.id
_entity.type
_entity.pdbx_description
1 polymer ?
#
loop_
_entity_poly.entity_id
_entity_poly.type
_entity_poly.pdbx_seq_one_letter_code
_entity_poly.pdbx_strand_id
1 'polypeptide(L)'
;MAASRVTANEIFLNIKQIPTRYPKALCLFRQISTSRPHYDQQPEPKSKSASQPLVGVVGLEIHAQINSNTKLFSGSPVRFSAPPNSLVSFFDASLPGTLPMLNRRCVEAAVMTGLALNCTINKKSYFDRKHYFYADLPAGYQITQQRRPIAVDGVLTYSYFGGKKRSQMIRKSVQIKQIQLEQDSGKSLHDDDRSQTLIDLNRAGVGLMELVMEPDMKSGEEAAAAVRELQLILQALGTCQGNMSEGQLRVDANVSVHRPGEPLGIRTEVKNINSIRYLARAIDYEILRQIDAVQSGRAVQNETRAYDSKSGETVPMREKEGLQDYRFMPEPNLPALIVYEDNASLPTGIDPSQAVVVQKIKDRLPELPGVKRDRLVQTYGILPEHSFTLVNEDGLMEYFETLMKTTQREPRKVIGWVTNELLGHLKQRDMSVSQSPISPAHLAELLKLQETGRISSSAAKQVFQEMWRSGGKTAWQIVQEQELGLVHDSAQLHSICQKVVDSHPDEVHAVRNGNKKVLNKLIGLVQKETKGRADPVLVKEILQQMTQ
;
A
#
# COMPACT_ATOMS: atom_id res chain seq x y z
N MET A 1 -2.17 -57.09 -37.89
CA MET A 1 -2.04 -58.44 -37.31
C MET A 1 -2.40 -58.36 -35.83
N ALA A 2 -3.08 -59.40 -35.35
CA ALA A 2 -3.77 -59.55 -34.07
C ALA A 2 -2.98 -59.10 -32.81
N ALA A 3 -3.62 -58.36 -31.88
CA ALA A 3 -4.13 -58.79 -30.56
C ALA A 3 -2.99 -59.20 -29.58
N SER A 4 -2.90 -58.71 -28.33
CA SER A 4 -3.95 -58.74 -27.29
C SER A 4 -3.66 -57.79 -26.12
N ARG A 5 -4.75 -57.28 -25.52
CA ARG A 5 -4.84 -56.79 -24.13
C ARG A 5 -4.88 -57.99 -23.16
N VAL A 6 -4.58 -57.76 -21.86
CA VAL A 6 -5.11 -58.41 -20.61
C VAL A 6 -4.06 -58.22 -19.49
N THR A 7 -4.15 -57.20 -18.64
CA THR A 7 -4.86 -57.03 -17.33
C THR A 7 -3.96 -57.23 -16.11
N ALA A 8 -4.04 -56.26 -15.21
CA ALA A 8 -3.58 -56.30 -13.83
C ALA A 8 -4.40 -57.31 -13.01
N ASN A 9 -3.73 -58.28 -12.40
CA ASN A 9 -4.06 -58.96 -11.14
C ASN A 9 -3.19 -60.21 -11.00
N GLU A 10 -2.00 -60.10 -10.41
CA GLU A 10 -1.25 -61.29 -9.94
C GLU A 10 -0.06 -60.94 -9.04
N ILE A 11 -0.26 -60.19 -7.94
CA ILE A 11 0.70 -60.20 -6.82
C ILE A 11 -0.08 -60.14 -5.50
N PHE A 12 -0.60 -61.30 -5.08
CA PHE A 12 -0.97 -61.58 -3.69
C PHE A 12 -0.72 -63.07 -3.44
N LEU A 13 0.32 -63.42 -2.66
CA LEU A 13 0.29 -64.44 -1.60
C LEU A 13 1.70 -64.72 -1.01
N ASN A 14 1.75 -64.61 0.32
CA ASN A 14 2.69 -65.21 1.31
C ASN A 14 4.17 -64.75 1.26
N ILE A 15 4.74 -64.22 2.35
CA ILE A 15 5.04 -64.94 3.60
C ILE A 15 4.98 -64.01 4.84
N LYS A 16 4.55 -64.61 5.95
CA LYS A 16 4.28 -64.09 7.30
C LYS A 16 5.54 -64.05 8.22
N GLN A 17 5.39 -63.26 9.29
CA GLN A 17 5.94 -63.37 10.67
C GLN A 17 7.31 -62.73 11.00
N ILE A 18 7.29 -61.77 11.95
CA ILE A 18 8.10 -61.65 13.20
C ILE A 18 7.61 -60.41 14.00
N PRO A 19 7.66 -60.38 15.35
CA PRO A 19 6.64 -59.74 16.18
C PRO A 19 7.02 -58.39 16.84
N THR A 20 5.96 -57.68 17.23
CA THR A 20 5.88 -56.43 17.99
C THR A 20 6.27 -56.60 19.47
N ARG A 21 7.06 -55.66 20.01
CA ARG A 21 7.24 -55.43 21.46
C ARG A 21 7.05 -53.94 21.77
N TYR A 22 6.01 -53.61 22.53
CA TYR A 22 5.85 -52.35 23.26
C TYR A 22 5.54 -52.68 24.73
N PRO A 23 6.20 -52.05 25.73
CA PRO A 23 5.81 -52.20 27.12
C PRO A 23 4.76 -51.18 27.55
N LYS A 24 3.80 -51.69 28.34
CA LYS A 24 2.76 -50.96 29.07
C LYS A 24 3.37 -50.15 30.23
N ALA A 25 2.86 -48.94 30.48
CA ALA A 25 3.08 -48.21 31.71
C ALA A 25 1.74 -47.82 32.35
N LEU A 26 1.70 -47.99 33.67
CA LEU A 26 0.53 -48.05 34.54
C LEU A 26 -0.19 -46.72 34.75
N CYS A 27 -1.51 -46.84 34.86
CA CYS A 27 -2.43 -45.89 35.45
C CYS A 27 -2.31 -45.93 36.98
N LEU A 28 -2.13 -44.77 37.62
CA LEU A 28 -2.20 -44.60 39.08
C LEU A 28 -3.43 -43.75 39.41
N PHE A 29 -4.48 -44.40 39.89
CA PHE A 29 -5.61 -43.77 40.54
C PHE A 29 -5.22 -43.32 41.95
N ARG A 30 -5.50 -42.07 42.30
CA ARG A 30 -5.61 -41.63 43.70
C ARG A 30 -7.00 -41.05 43.95
N GLN A 31 -7.74 -41.75 44.80
CA GLN A 31 -9.00 -41.32 45.38
C GLN A 31 -8.79 -40.05 46.22
N ILE A 32 -9.67 -39.05 46.08
CA ILE A 32 -9.98 -38.14 47.18
C ILE A 32 -11.50 -38.03 47.34
N SER A 33 -11.88 -38.33 48.58
CA SER A 33 -13.13 -38.29 49.32
C SER A 33 -14.24 -37.33 48.86
N THR A 34 -15.45 -37.87 49.01
CA THR A 34 -16.79 -37.28 48.91
C THR A 34 -17.15 -36.36 50.08
N SER A 35 -17.82 -35.25 49.78
CA SER A 35 -18.85 -34.66 50.66
C SER A 35 -19.83 -33.82 49.83
N ARG A 36 -21.09 -34.28 49.73
CA ARG A 36 -22.27 -33.46 49.33
C ARG A 36 -22.87 -32.81 50.58
N PRO A 37 -23.63 -31.71 50.44
CA PRO A 37 -25.09 -31.88 50.35
C PRO A 37 -25.77 -31.03 49.26
N HIS A 38 -26.98 -31.49 48.95
CA HIS A 38 -27.98 -31.04 47.97
C HIS A 38 -28.30 -29.54 47.96
N TYR A 39 -28.58 -28.99 46.77
CA TYR A 39 -29.88 -28.35 46.47
C TYR A 39 -30.12 -28.31 44.95
N ASP A 40 -31.34 -28.65 44.55
CA ASP A 40 -31.84 -28.60 43.17
C ASP A 40 -31.73 -27.21 42.57
N GLN A 41 -31.05 -27.09 41.42
CA GLN A 41 -31.34 -26.04 40.45
C GLN A 41 -31.30 -26.65 39.04
N GLN A 42 -32.43 -26.54 38.36
CA GLN A 42 -32.58 -26.85 36.94
C GLN A 42 -31.49 -26.15 36.11
N PRO A 43 -31.01 -26.74 35.00
CA PRO A 43 -30.08 -26.04 34.14
C PRO A 43 -30.76 -24.78 33.59
N GLU A 44 -30.28 -23.61 34.00
CA GLU A 44 -30.65 -22.35 33.36
C GLU A 44 -30.39 -22.49 31.85
N PRO A 45 -31.31 -21.98 31.00
CA PRO A 45 -31.07 -21.97 29.57
C PRO A 45 -29.82 -21.13 29.34
N LYS A 46 -28.75 -21.76 28.83
CA LYS A 46 -27.59 -21.04 28.31
C LYS A 46 -28.14 -19.92 27.44
N SER A 47 -28.02 -18.68 27.92
CA SER A 47 -28.31 -17.53 27.09
C SER A 47 -27.48 -17.73 25.82
N LYS A 48 -28.15 -17.73 24.67
CA LYS A 48 -27.46 -17.65 23.38
C LYS A 48 -26.70 -16.33 23.43
N SER A 49 -25.45 -16.35 23.90
CA SER A 49 -24.55 -15.24 23.67
C SER A 49 -24.52 -15.11 22.16
N ALA A 50 -24.94 -13.96 21.66
CA ALA A 50 -24.89 -13.69 20.23
C ALA A 50 -23.43 -13.92 19.83
N SER A 51 -23.16 -14.99 19.07
CA SER A 51 -21.82 -15.34 18.64
C SER A 51 -21.25 -14.11 17.93
N GLN A 52 -20.09 -13.62 18.39
CA GLN A 52 -19.47 -12.44 17.79
C GLN A 52 -19.33 -12.63 16.27
N PRO A 53 -19.50 -11.56 15.48
CA PRO A 53 -19.42 -11.67 14.03
C PRO A 53 -18.03 -12.16 13.61
N LEU A 54 -17.98 -12.92 12.53
CA LEU A 54 -16.73 -13.33 11.90
C LEU A 54 -15.95 -12.09 11.45
N VAL A 55 -14.63 -12.12 11.62
CA VAL A 55 -13.71 -11.06 11.19
C VAL A 55 -12.70 -11.64 10.21
N GLY A 56 -12.34 -10.83 9.22
CA GLY A 56 -11.26 -11.14 8.29
C GLY A 56 -9.90 -10.99 8.95
N VAL A 57 -8.97 -11.83 8.51
CA VAL A 57 -7.56 -11.82 8.86
C VAL A 57 -6.74 -12.02 7.59
N VAL A 58 -5.78 -11.15 7.36
CA VAL A 58 -5.05 -11.03 6.10
C VAL A 58 -3.56 -10.92 6.37
N GLY A 59 -2.79 -11.84 5.79
CA GLY A 59 -1.34 -11.75 5.64
C GLY A 59 -0.98 -11.51 4.18
N LEU A 60 0.15 -10.87 3.92
CA LEU A 60 0.60 -10.54 2.57
C LEU A 60 2.00 -11.10 2.32
N GLU A 61 2.22 -11.58 1.11
CA GLU A 61 3.53 -11.95 0.58
C GLU A 61 3.83 -11.02 -0.59
N ILE A 62 4.87 -10.22 -0.47
CA ILE A 62 5.18 -9.14 -1.41
C ILE A 62 6.53 -9.40 -2.05
N HIS A 63 6.56 -9.52 -3.36
CA HIS A 63 7.79 -9.61 -4.14
C HIS A 63 8.12 -8.25 -4.74
N ALA A 64 9.19 -7.63 -4.27
CA ALA A 64 9.70 -6.36 -4.75
C ALA A 64 10.96 -6.58 -5.59
N GLN A 65 10.91 -6.18 -6.86
CA GLN A 65 12.05 -6.22 -7.76
C GLN A 65 13.10 -5.19 -7.35
N ILE A 66 14.31 -5.67 -7.08
CA ILE A 66 15.41 -4.82 -6.64
C ILE A 66 15.86 -3.93 -7.80
N ASN A 67 16.01 -2.65 -7.52
CA ASN A 67 16.60 -1.69 -8.43
C ASN A 67 18.14 -1.83 -8.43
N SER A 68 18.65 -2.66 -9.34
CA SER A 68 20.07 -2.91 -9.58
C SER A 68 20.41 -2.86 -11.07
N ASN A 69 21.66 -2.55 -11.39
CA ASN A 69 22.13 -2.49 -12.78
C ASN A 69 22.30 -3.89 -13.40
N THR A 70 22.69 -4.86 -12.58
CA THR A 70 22.89 -6.27 -12.96
C THR A 70 22.02 -7.20 -12.12
N LYS A 71 21.81 -8.43 -12.62
CA LYS A 71 21.02 -9.48 -11.98
C LYS A 71 21.60 -9.93 -10.63
N LEU A 72 20.85 -10.76 -9.88
CA LEU A 72 21.22 -11.15 -8.52
C LEU A 72 22.47 -12.04 -8.46
N PHE A 73 22.63 -12.92 -9.45
CA PHE A 73 23.70 -13.92 -9.49
C PHE A 73 24.49 -13.94 -10.80
N SER A 74 24.29 -12.96 -11.69
CA SER A 74 25.00 -12.86 -12.96
C SER A 74 25.29 -11.41 -13.35
N GLY A 75 26.22 -11.23 -14.29
CA GLY A 75 26.60 -9.91 -14.83
C GLY A 75 25.63 -9.33 -15.85
N SER A 76 24.53 -10.03 -16.20
CA SER A 76 23.56 -9.54 -17.17
C SER A 76 22.87 -8.27 -16.67
N PRO A 77 22.62 -7.28 -17.55
CA PRO A 77 21.93 -6.06 -17.18
C PRO A 77 20.45 -6.32 -16.87
N VAL A 78 19.87 -5.49 -16.00
CA VAL A 78 18.42 -5.43 -15.76
C VAL A 78 17.86 -4.23 -16.50
N ARG A 79 17.03 -4.45 -17.52
CA ARG A 79 16.34 -3.39 -18.27
C ARG A 79 14.94 -3.83 -18.66
N PHE A 80 14.02 -2.88 -18.67
CA PHE A 80 12.66 -3.10 -19.17
C PHE A 80 12.62 -2.96 -20.71
N SER A 81 11.64 -3.60 -21.35
CA SER A 81 11.39 -3.51 -22.81
C SER A 81 12.56 -3.87 -23.73
N ALA A 82 13.45 -4.76 -23.31
CA ALA A 82 14.50 -5.29 -24.20
C ALA A 82 13.96 -6.37 -25.16
N PRO A 83 14.59 -6.59 -26.33
CA PRO A 83 14.26 -7.72 -27.19
C PRO A 83 14.31 -9.06 -26.44
N PRO A 84 13.42 -10.03 -26.73
CA PRO A 84 13.39 -11.31 -26.04
C PRO A 84 14.75 -12.02 -26.04
N ASN A 85 15.13 -12.59 -24.89
CA ASN A 85 16.39 -13.32 -24.69
C ASN A 85 17.68 -12.53 -25.02
N SER A 86 17.66 -11.19 -24.97
CA SER A 86 18.84 -10.34 -25.23
C SER A 86 19.64 -9.96 -23.97
N LEU A 87 19.07 -10.12 -22.78
CA LEU A 87 19.68 -9.79 -21.48
C LEU A 87 19.98 -11.06 -20.67
N VAL A 88 20.56 -12.07 -21.32
CA VAL A 88 20.72 -13.41 -20.78
C VAL A 88 22.19 -13.83 -20.85
N SER A 89 22.77 -14.20 -19.72
CA SER A 89 24.10 -14.79 -19.63
C SER A 89 24.02 -16.32 -19.63
N PHE A 90 25.17 -16.99 -19.75
CA PHE A 90 25.23 -18.45 -19.64
C PHE A 90 24.66 -18.98 -18.31
N PHE A 91 24.87 -18.26 -17.21
CA PHE A 91 24.30 -18.62 -15.92
C PHE A 91 22.77 -18.48 -15.92
N ASP A 92 22.23 -17.39 -16.48
CA ASP A 92 20.78 -17.16 -16.53
C ASP A 92 20.06 -18.22 -17.37
N ALA A 93 20.70 -18.68 -18.44
CA ALA A 93 20.22 -19.77 -19.29
C ALA A 93 20.55 -21.17 -18.72
N SER A 94 21.18 -21.26 -17.53
CA SER A 94 21.55 -22.50 -16.86
C SER A 94 22.42 -23.44 -17.72
N LEU A 95 23.37 -22.87 -18.47
CA LEU A 95 24.34 -23.69 -19.21
C LEU A 95 25.21 -24.51 -18.22
N PRO A 96 25.50 -25.78 -18.53
CA PRO A 96 26.33 -26.62 -17.67
C PRO A 96 27.69 -25.99 -17.36
N GLY A 97 28.11 -26.04 -16.09
CA GLY A 97 29.41 -25.52 -15.63
C GLY A 97 29.41 -24.06 -15.17
N THR A 98 28.28 -23.36 -15.23
CA THR A 98 28.15 -21.99 -14.72
C THR A 98 27.92 -21.95 -13.21
N LEU A 99 28.37 -20.88 -12.55
CA LEU A 99 28.26 -20.68 -11.10
C LEU A 99 27.67 -19.30 -10.76
N PRO A 100 26.90 -19.18 -9.65
CA PRO A 100 26.29 -17.92 -9.23
C PRO A 100 27.32 -16.94 -8.65
N MET A 101 27.18 -15.66 -8.99
CA MET A 101 27.97 -14.57 -8.40
C MET A 101 27.06 -13.51 -7.76
N LEU A 102 27.00 -13.48 -6.43
CA LEU A 102 26.07 -12.62 -5.69
C LEU A 102 26.33 -11.12 -5.92
N ASN A 103 25.25 -10.40 -6.20
CA ASN A 103 25.26 -8.96 -6.39
C ASN A 103 25.21 -8.18 -5.07
N ARG A 104 26.27 -7.43 -4.76
CA ARG A 104 26.37 -6.59 -3.56
C ARG A 104 25.23 -5.58 -3.42
N ARG A 105 24.84 -4.91 -4.50
CA ARG A 105 23.76 -3.89 -4.47
C ARG A 105 22.43 -4.52 -4.03
N CYS A 106 22.17 -5.78 -4.41
CA CYS A 106 20.97 -6.48 -4.00
C CYS A 106 20.96 -6.76 -2.50
N VAL A 107 22.10 -7.16 -1.94
CA VAL A 107 22.24 -7.34 -0.49
C VAL A 107 22.08 -6.02 0.25
N GLU A 108 22.74 -4.95 -0.21
CA GLU A 108 22.61 -3.61 0.36
C GLU A 108 21.15 -3.12 0.33
N ALA A 109 20.43 -3.37 -0.77
CA ALA A 109 19.02 -3.02 -0.89
C ALA A 109 18.16 -3.73 0.17
N ALA A 110 18.35 -5.03 0.36
CA ALA A 110 17.58 -5.80 1.33
C ALA A 110 17.92 -5.42 2.78
N VAL A 111 19.18 -5.17 3.09
CA VAL A 111 19.59 -4.65 4.42
C VAL A 111 19.00 -3.26 4.66
N MET A 112 19.06 -2.38 3.67
CA MET A 112 18.50 -1.03 3.75
C MET A 112 16.98 -1.06 4.00
N THR A 113 16.24 -1.90 3.26
CA THR A 113 14.81 -2.10 3.47
C THR A 113 14.52 -2.74 4.84
N GLY A 114 15.32 -3.71 5.28
CA GLY A 114 15.20 -4.29 6.62
C GLY A 114 15.34 -3.24 7.72
N LEU A 115 16.37 -2.38 7.65
CA LEU A 115 16.55 -1.29 8.62
C LEU A 115 15.39 -0.29 8.61
N ALA A 116 14.89 0.07 7.43
CA ALA A 116 13.77 1.01 7.29
C ALA A 116 12.46 0.46 7.87
N LEU A 117 12.29 -0.87 7.85
CA LEU A 117 11.15 -1.57 8.44
C LEU A 117 11.42 -2.03 9.88
N ASN A 118 12.48 -1.51 10.52
CA ASN A 118 12.90 -1.86 11.87
C ASN A 118 13.11 -3.36 12.10
N CYS A 119 13.51 -4.10 11.06
CA CYS A 119 13.86 -5.52 11.17
C CYS A 119 15.21 -5.70 11.87
N THR A 120 15.37 -6.85 12.51
CA THR A 120 16.67 -7.35 12.94
C THR A 120 17.43 -7.93 11.75
N ILE A 121 18.60 -7.37 11.43
CA ILE A 121 19.45 -7.85 10.34
C ILE A 121 20.26 -9.07 10.80
N ASN A 122 20.20 -10.15 10.02
CA ASN A 122 21.00 -11.34 10.29
C ASN A 122 22.45 -11.12 9.86
N LYS A 123 23.39 -11.12 10.81
CA LYS A 123 24.85 -11.03 10.55
C LYS A 123 25.38 -12.15 9.65
N LYS A 124 24.68 -13.28 9.64
CA LYS A 124 24.97 -14.43 8.77
C LYS A 124 23.67 -14.89 8.13
N SER A 125 23.64 -15.01 6.82
CA SER A 125 22.48 -15.46 6.04
C SER A 125 22.91 -16.57 5.07
N TYR A 126 21.98 -17.44 4.70
CA TYR A 126 22.24 -18.60 3.83
C TYR A 126 21.31 -18.59 2.62
N PHE A 127 21.85 -18.95 1.47
CA PHE A 127 21.06 -19.25 0.28
C PHE A 127 20.69 -20.73 0.23
N ASP A 128 19.52 -21.00 -0.32
CA ASP A 128 18.87 -22.29 -0.45
C ASP A 128 18.31 -22.44 -1.86
N ARG A 129 18.21 -23.68 -2.34
CA ARG A 129 17.53 -24.02 -3.59
C ARG A 129 16.11 -24.48 -3.30
N LYS A 130 15.13 -23.80 -3.88
CA LYS A 130 13.71 -24.18 -3.92
C LYS A 130 13.44 -24.91 -5.24
N HIS A 131 13.25 -26.22 -5.20
CA HIS A 131 13.13 -27.05 -6.41
C HIS A 131 11.70 -27.11 -6.93
N TYR A 132 11.52 -26.69 -8.18
CA TYR A 132 10.30 -26.92 -8.95
C TYR A 132 10.62 -26.78 -10.44
N PHE A 133 9.95 -27.58 -11.26
CA PHE A 133 10.16 -27.56 -12.71
C PHE A 133 9.12 -26.66 -13.36
N TYR A 134 9.59 -25.65 -14.08
CA TYR A 134 8.76 -24.80 -14.91
C TYR A 134 9.60 -24.25 -16.08
N ALA A 135 8.96 -23.96 -17.23
CA ALA A 135 9.67 -23.65 -18.46
C ALA A 135 10.45 -22.31 -18.41
N ASP A 136 10.03 -21.39 -17.55
CA ASP A 136 10.70 -20.10 -17.33
C ASP A 136 11.74 -20.12 -16.19
N LEU A 137 11.99 -21.28 -15.59
CA LEU A 137 13.02 -21.50 -14.56
C LEU A 137 14.03 -22.54 -15.05
N PRO A 138 15.04 -22.13 -15.84
CA PRO A 138 15.90 -23.06 -16.58
C PRO A 138 16.73 -23.98 -15.67
N ALA A 139 17.07 -23.56 -14.45
CA ALA A 139 17.85 -24.37 -13.51
C ALA A 139 17.05 -25.53 -12.88
N GLY A 140 15.71 -25.51 -12.97
CA GLY A 140 14.84 -26.44 -12.23
C GLY A 140 14.82 -26.20 -10.71
N TYR A 141 15.42 -25.09 -10.26
CA TYR A 141 15.35 -24.58 -8.89
C TYR A 141 15.56 -23.08 -8.86
N GLN A 142 14.97 -22.42 -7.87
CA GLN A 142 15.13 -20.99 -7.60
C GLN A 142 16.09 -20.84 -6.40
N ILE A 143 17.12 -20.01 -6.54
CA ILE A 143 17.96 -19.64 -5.39
C ILE A 143 17.22 -18.59 -4.56
N THR A 144 16.97 -18.89 -3.28
CA THR A 144 16.23 -18.07 -2.30
C THR A 144 16.89 -18.19 -0.91
N GLN A 145 16.26 -17.69 0.16
CA GLN A 145 16.76 -17.81 1.54
C GLN A 145 15.65 -18.31 2.47
N GLN A 146 15.62 -19.61 2.77
CA GLN A 146 14.59 -20.18 3.64
C GLN A 146 15.07 -20.35 5.08
N ARG A 147 16.29 -20.88 5.27
CA ARG A 147 16.78 -21.25 6.62
C ARG A 147 17.16 -20.05 7.47
N ARG A 148 17.76 -19.02 6.85
CA ARG A 148 18.18 -17.80 7.54
C ARG A 148 18.11 -16.61 6.59
N PRO A 149 16.95 -15.94 6.50
CA PRO A 149 16.74 -14.79 5.61
C PRO A 149 17.61 -13.60 6.05
N ILE A 150 17.75 -12.59 5.18
CA ILE A 150 18.61 -11.44 5.44
C ILE A 150 18.12 -10.57 6.60
N ALA A 151 16.81 -10.45 6.79
CA ALA A 151 16.21 -9.71 7.91
C ALA A 151 14.94 -10.39 8.44
N VAL A 152 14.66 -10.23 9.73
CA VAL A 152 13.50 -10.81 10.44
C VAL A 152 12.92 -9.82 11.45
N ASP A 153 11.70 -10.08 11.93
CA ASP A 153 11.09 -9.39 13.07
C ASP A 153 11.06 -7.86 12.93
N GLY A 154 10.45 -7.37 11.86
CA GLY A 154 10.23 -5.95 11.61
C GLY A 154 8.80 -5.51 11.85
N VAL A 155 8.54 -4.23 11.66
CA VAL A 155 7.20 -3.64 11.76
C VAL A 155 6.99 -2.56 10.70
N LEU A 156 5.92 -2.71 9.93
CA LEU A 156 5.45 -1.67 9.03
C LEU A 156 4.29 -0.93 9.67
N THR A 157 4.44 0.38 9.84
CA THR A 157 3.38 1.27 10.31
C THR A 157 2.75 1.98 9.13
N TYR A 158 1.44 1.86 8.95
CA TYR A 158 0.70 2.47 7.86
C TYR A 158 -0.52 3.23 8.39
N SER A 159 -1.06 4.14 7.59
CA SER A 159 -2.25 4.91 7.94
C SER A 159 -3.26 4.90 6.81
N TYR A 160 -4.55 4.92 7.15
CA TYR A 160 -5.65 4.98 6.19
C TYR A 160 -6.82 5.77 6.74
N PHE A 161 -7.69 6.25 5.84
CA PHE A 161 -8.91 6.93 6.21
C PHE A 161 -10.01 5.89 6.49
N GLY A 162 -10.53 5.83 7.71
CA GLY A 162 -11.53 4.84 8.11
C GLY A 162 -12.19 5.14 9.45
N GLY A 163 -13.07 4.25 9.90
CA GLY A 163 -13.77 4.39 11.19
C GLY A 163 -15.16 5.05 11.08
N LYS A 164 -15.68 5.56 12.22
CA LYS A 164 -17.06 6.10 12.29
C LYS A 164 -17.27 7.31 11.38
N LYS A 165 -16.22 8.08 11.09
CA LYS A 165 -16.21 9.17 10.12
C LYS A 165 -15.24 8.80 9.01
N ARG A 166 -15.70 8.82 7.75
CA ARG A 166 -14.85 8.51 6.58
C ARG A 166 -13.59 9.38 6.44
N SER A 167 -13.53 10.54 7.09
CA SER A 167 -12.37 11.42 7.09
C SER A 167 -11.38 11.17 8.23
N GLN A 168 -11.66 10.24 9.15
CA GLN A 168 -10.78 9.99 10.29
C GLN A 168 -9.56 9.17 9.84
N MET A 169 -8.37 9.69 10.12
CA MET A 169 -7.12 8.96 9.90
C MET A 169 -6.87 7.95 11.03
N ILE A 170 -6.67 6.70 10.67
CA ILE A 170 -6.35 5.60 11.59
C ILE A 170 -4.94 5.11 11.29
N ARG A 171 -4.10 5.06 12.32
CA ARG A 171 -2.74 4.50 12.26
C ARG A 171 -2.77 3.05 12.75
N LYS A 172 -2.16 2.15 11.99
CA LYS A 172 -2.04 0.72 12.28
C LYS A 172 -0.62 0.24 12.01
N SER A 173 -0.33 -0.97 12.46
CA SER A 173 0.94 -1.64 12.20
C SER A 173 0.69 -3.09 11.82
N VAL A 174 1.58 -3.63 10.99
CA VAL A 174 1.67 -5.06 10.67
C VAL A 174 3.10 -5.53 10.91
N GLN A 175 3.27 -6.69 11.52
CA GLN A 175 4.59 -7.29 11.71
C GLN A 175 5.13 -7.82 10.39
N ILE A 176 6.42 -7.59 10.15
CA ILE A 176 7.18 -8.18 9.05
C ILE A 176 7.90 -9.39 9.61
N LYS A 177 7.48 -10.59 9.20
CA LYS A 177 8.09 -11.83 9.62
C LYS A 177 9.53 -11.93 9.14
N GLN A 178 9.73 -11.69 7.84
CA GLN A 178 11.03 -11.79 7.20
C GLN A 178 11.12 -11.01 5.89
N ILE A 179 12.36 -10.71 5.51
CA ILE A 179 12.75 -10.25 4.18
C ILE A 179 13.83 -11.21 3.68
N GLN A 180 13.62 -11.80 2.51
CA GLN A 180 14.57 -12.72 1.88
C GLN A 180 14.93 -12.27 0.47
N LEU A 181 16.14 -12.61 0.03
CA LEU A 181 16.59 -12.42 -1.34
C LEU A 181 16.28 -13.66 -2.18
N GLU A 182 15.77 -13.45 -3.39
CA GLU A 182 15.56 -14.54 -4.34
C GLU A 182 15.68 -14.13 -5.81
N GLN A 183 15.84 -15.12 -6.69
CA GLN A 183 15.84 -14.94 -8.14
C GLN A 183 14.43 -14.87 -8.68
N ASP A 184 14.16 -13.95 -9.59
CA ASP A 184 12.94 -14.00 -10.40
C ASP A 184 13.03 -15.09 -11.49
N SER A 185 11.87 -15.57 -11.92
CA SER A 185 11.70 -16.44 -13.08
C SER A 185 11.66 -15.63 -14.39
N GLY A 186 11.84 -16.32 -15.51
CA GLY A 186 11.57 -15.77 -16.83
C GLY A 186 10.09 -15.44 -17.05
N LYS A 187 9.73 -15.14 -18.29
CA LYS A 187 8.35 -14.90 -18.70
C LYS A 187 7.89 -15.97 -19.68
N SER A 188 6.76 -16.57 -19.38
CA SER A 188 6.03 -17.45 -20.30
C SER A 188 4.97 -16.62 -21.06
N LEU A 189 4.99 -16.68 -22.38
CA LEU A 189 4.02 -16.03 -23.27
C LEU A 189 3.27 -17.11 -24.03
N HIS A 190 1.95 -17.20 -23.82
CA HIS A 190 1.11 -18.15 -24.53
C HIS A 190 0.69 -17.56 -25.87
N ASP A 191 1.05 -18.26 -26.95
CA ASP A 191 0.62 -17.99 -28.31
C ASP A 191 -0.50 -18.99 -28.64
N ASP A 192 -1.75 -18.54 -28.41
CA ASP A 192 -2.94 -19.37 -28.58
C ASP A 192 -3.12 -19.79 -30.05
N ASP A 193 -2.81 -18.89 -30.99
CA ASP A 193 -2.93 -19.13 -32.43
C ASP A 193 -2.01 -20.26 -32.89
N ARG A 194 -0.79 -20.31 -32.35
CA ARG A 194 0.19 -21.36 -32.67
C ARG A 194 0.15 -22.54 -31.70
N SER A 195 -0.68 -22.47 -30.65
CA SER A 195 -0.72 -23.46 -29.57
C SER A 195 0.68 -23.74 -28.98
N GLN A 196 1.48 -22.69 -28.81
CA GLN A 196 2.85 -22.76 -28.30
C GLN A 196 3.04 -21.82 -27.12
N THR A 197 4.01 -22.13 -26.26
CA THR A 197 4.45 -21.21 -25.21
C THR A 197 5.85 -20.73 -25.55
N LEU A 198 6.01 -19.43 -25.69
CA LEU A 198 7.27 -18.76 -25.96
C LEU A 198 7.90 -18.35 -24.63
N ILE A 199 9.19 -18.64 -24.45
CA ILE A 199 9.92 -18.35 -23.21
C ILE A 199 10.90 -17.20 -23.43
N ASP A 200 10.78 -16.16 -22.59
CA ASP A 200 11.71 -15.06 -22.51
C ASP A 200 12.46 -15.06 -21.16
N LEU A 201 13.76 -15.31 -21.21
CA LEU A 201 14.65 -15.41 -20.06
C LEU A 201 15.27 -14.07 -19.65
N ASN A 202 14.91 -12.94 -20.28
CA ASN A 202 15.41 -11.62 -19.89
C ASN A 202 15.23 -11.33 -18.39
N ARG A 203 14.07 -11.72 -17.82
CA ARG A 203 13.75 -11.54 -16.40
C ARG A 203 14.35 -12.60 -15.48
N ALA A 204 14.70 -13.77 -16.01
CA ALA A 204 15.25 -14.86 -15.20
C ALA A 204 16.55 -14.41 -14.51
N GLY A 205 16.60 -14.57 -13.18
CA GLY A 205 17.75 -14.18 -12.35
C GLY A 205 17.77 -12.73 -11.87
N VAL A 206 16.79 -11.89 -12.24
CA VAL A 206 16.61 -10.56 -11.64
C VAL A 206 16.43 -10.70 -10.12
N GLY A 207 17.02 -9.80 -9.34
CA GLY A 207 16.94 -9.86 -7.87
C GLY A 207 15.60 -9.40 -7.34
N LEU A 208 15.01 -10.20 -6.45
CA LEU A 208 13.80 -9.88 -5.71
C LEU A 208 14.09 -9.83 -4.20
N MET A 209 13.35 -8.98 -3.51
CA MET A 209 13.10 -9.08 -2.08
C MET A 209 11.69 -9.63 -1.89
N GLU A 210 11.56 -10.78 -1.26
CA GLU A 210 10.26 -11.27 -0.78
C GLU A 210 10.10 -10.81 0.68
N LEU A 211 9.03 -10.05 0.93
CA LEU A 211 8.63 -9.58 2.24
C LEU A 211 7.38 -10.33 2.68
N VAL A 212 7.46 -11.02 3.82
CA VAL A 212 6.33 -11.77 4.38
C VAL A 212 5.77 -10.99 5.57
N MET A 213 4.51 -10.60 5.47
CA MET A 213 3.76 -9.90 6.52
C MET A 213 2.93 -10.91 7.33
N GLU A 214 2.95 -10.74 8.65
CA GLU A 214 2.08 -11.51 9.54
C GLU A 214 0.59 -11.18 9.29
N PRO A 215 -0.32 -12.08 9.66
CA PRO A 215 -1.74 -11.92 9.39
C PRO A 215 -2.43 -10.96 10.38
N ASP A 216 -2.02 -9.68 10.36
CA ASP A 216 -2.53 -8.65 11.30
C ASP A 216 -3.65 -7.78 10.72
N MET A 217 -3.80 -7.74 9.39
CA MET A 217 -4.75 -6.88 8.68
C MET A 217 -6.15 -7.49 8.65
N LYS A 218 -7.20 -6.66 8.61
CA LYS A 218 -8.60 -7.12 8.72
C LYS A 218 -9.47 -6.90 7.49
N SER A 219 -9.00 -6.09 6.55
CA SER A 219 -9.76 -5.70 5.37
C SER A 219 -8.86 -5.42 4.18
N GLY A 220 -9.45 -5.37 2.99
CA GLY A 220 -8.77 -4.97 1.76
C GLY A 220 -8.25 -3.54 1.82
N GLU A 221 -8.93 -2.64 2.54
CA GLU A 221 -8.49 -1.26 2.75
C GLU A 221 -7.19 -1.18 3.58
N GLU A 222 -7.09 -1.94 4.66
CA GLU A 222 -5.86 -2.04 5.46
C GLU A 222 -4.70 -2.62 4.65
N ALA A 223 -4.96 -3.70 3.91
CA ALA A 223 -3.97 -4.32 3.03
C ALA A 223 -3.48 -3.36 1.93
N ALA A 224 -4.39 -2.63 1.29
CA ALA A 224 -4.03 -1.63 0.29
C ALA A 224 -3.19 -0.50 0.88
N ALA A 225 -3.52 -0.03 2.08
CA ALA A 225 -2.76 1.00 2.77
C ALA A 225 -1.35 0.53 3.16
N ALA A 226 -1.21 -0.70 3.65
CA ALA A 226 0.08 -1.31 3.96
C ALA A 226 0.96 -1.42 2.71
N VAL A 227 0.42 -1.92 1.59
CA VAL A 227 1.17 -2.03 0.32
C VAL A 227 1.59 -0.65 -0.22
N ARG A 228 0.72 0.36 -0.14
CA ARG A 228 1.08 1.75 -0.54
C ARG A 228 2.20 2.31 0.33
N GLU A 229 2.12 2.14 1.64
CA GLU A 229 3.16 2.62 2.54
C GLU A 229 4.50 1.94 2.25
N LEU A 230 4.49 0.61 2.06
CA LEU A 230 5.68 -0.13 1.67
C LEU A 230 6.24 0.38 0.33
N GLN A 231 5.39 0.60 -0.67
CA GLN A 231 5.79 1.14 -1.97
C GLN A 231 6.50 2.49 -1.82
N LEU A 232 5.94 3.41 -1.02
CA LEU A 232 6.56 4.72 -0.75
C LEU A 232 7.90 4.59 -0.02
N ILE A 233 8.01 3.66 0.93
CA ILE A 233 9.28 3.37 1.62
C ILE A 233 10.32 2.86 0.61
N LEU A 234 9.99 1.85 -0.19
CA LEU A 234 10.90 1.26 -1.17
C LEU A 234 11.38 2.29 -2.21
N GLN A 235 10.48 3.16 -2.67
CA GLN A 235 10.80 4.26 -3.59
C GLN A 235 11.72 5.29 -2.92
N ALA A 236 11.41 5.70 -1.68
CA ALA A 236 12.25 6.63 -0.92
C ALA A 236 13.67 6.08 -0.72
N LEU A 237 13.81 4.78 -0.46
CA LEU A 237 15.10 4.09 -0.34
C LEU A 237 15.82 3.88 -1.68
N GLY A 238 15.11 4.03 -2.81
CA GLY A 238 15.61 3.69 -4.14
C GLY A 238 15.90 2.20 -4.32
N THR A 239 15.30 1.33 -3.50
CA THR A 239 15.52 -0.13 -3.54
C THR A 239 14.58 -0.85 -4.48
N CYS A 240 13.38 -0.30 -4.73
CA CYS A 240 12.44 -0.77 -5.74
C CYS A 240 11.62 0.43 -6.24
N GLN A 241 11.34 0.48 -7.54
CA GLN A 241 10.49 1.52 -8.14
C GLN A 241 8.99 1.27 -7.87
N GLY A 242 8.62 0.03 -7.53
CA GLY A 242 7.30 -0.31 -7.04
C GLY A 242 6.19 -0.33 -8.10
N ASN A 243 6.52 -0.33 -9.40
CA ASN A 243 5.50 -0.34 -10.45
C ASN A 243 4.84 -1.73 -10.60
N MET A 244 3.58 -1.86 -10.15
CA MET A 244 2.84 -3.12 -10.26
C MET A 244 2.48 -3.48 -11.70
N SER A 245 2.24 -2.50 -12.60
CA SER A 245 1.85 -2.80 -13.98
C SER A 245 3.00 -3.40 -14.80
N GLU A 246 4.24 -3.04 -14.45
CA GLU A 246 5.46 -3.63 -15.00
C GLU A 246 5.90 -4.91 -14.25
N GLY A 247 5.16 -5.33 -13.22
CA GLY A 247 5.49 -6.52 -12.42
C GLY A 247 6.65 -6.34 -11.44
N GLN A 248 7.09 -5.10 -11.20
CA GLN A 248 8.18 -4.80 -10.27
C GLN A 248 7.74 -4.96 -8.81
N LEU A 249 6.44 -4.87 -8.53
CA LEU A 249 5.85 -5.16 -7.22
C LEU A 249 4.69 -6.12 -7.42
N ARG A 250 4.78 -7.30 -6.83
CA ARG A 250 3.75 -8.35 -6.89
C ARG A 250 3.29 -8.66 -5.47
N VAL A 251 2.01 -8.92 -5.31
CA VAL A 251 1.40 -9.19 -4.00
C VAL A 251 0.51 -10.42 -4.12
N ASP A 252 0.78 -11.40 -3.26
CA ASP A 252 -0.10 -12.54 -3.02
C ASP A 252 -0.76 -12.35 -1.64
N ALA A 253 -2.09 -12.53 -1.59
CA ALA A 253 -2.88 -12.29 -0.38
C ALA A 253 -3.29 -13.61 0.28
N ASN A 254 -3.00 -13.75 1.56
CA ASN A 254 -3.40 -14.90 2.37
C ASN A 254 -4.58 -14.47 3.25
N VAL A 255 -5.78 -14.96 2.93
CA VAL A 255 -7.04 -14.55 3.59
C VAL A 255 -7.64 -15.71 4.38
N SER A 256 -8.06 -15.40 5.60
CA SER A 256 -8.79 -16.30 6.49
C SER A 256 -9.86 -15.51 7.26
N VAL A 257 -10.88 -16.20 7.77
CA VAL A 257 -11.89 -15.62 8.66
C VAL A 257 -12.00 -16.43 9.94
N HIS A 258 -12.23 -15.75 11.06
CA HIS A 258 -12.44 -16.42 12.35
C HIS A 258 -13.35 -15.60 13.26
N ARG A 259 -13.85 -16.18 14.36
CA ARG A 259 -14.51 -15.40 15.40
C ARG A 259 -13.46 -14.86 16.39
N PRO A 260 -13.55 -13.60 16.84
CA PRO A 260 -12.59 -13.09 17.80
C PRO A 260 -12.48 -13.98 19.04
N GLY A 261 -11.25 -14.38 19.39
CA GLY A 261 -10.98 -15.32 20.49
C GLY A 261 -10.89 -16.80 20.08
N GLU A 262 -11.29 -17.16 18.86
CA GLU A 262 -11.09 -18.51 18.28
C GLU A 262 -9.79 -18.56 17.44
N PRO A 263 -9.22 -19.76 17.21
CA PRO A 263 -8.11 -19.96 16.27
C PRO A 263 -8.44 -19.47 14.86
N LEU A 264 -7.41 -19.10 14.08
CA LEU A 264 -7.58 -18.71 12.68
C LEU A 264 -8.22 -19.82 11.86
N GLY A 265 -9.12 -19.43 10.95
CA GLY A 265 -9.77 -20.34 10.01
C GLY A 265 -8.82 -20.84 8.92
N ILE A 266 -9.39 -21.61 7.99
CA ILE A 266 -8.64 -22.16 6.86
C ILE A 266 -8.22 -21.02 5.91
N ARG A 267 -6.95 -21.04 5.53
CA ARG A 267 -6.33 -20.04 4.66
C ARG A 267 -6.67 -20.29 3.20
N THR A 268 -7.05 -19.24 2.49
CA THR A 268 -7.09 -19.18 1.02
C THR A 268 -6.02 -18.22 0.53
N GLU A 269 -5.24 -18.65 -0.45
CA GLU A 269 -4.19 -17.85 -1.07
C GLU A 269 -4.70 -17.29 -2.40
N VAL A 270 -4.76 -15.97 -2.52
CA VAL A 270 -5.23 -15.26 -3.71
C VAL A 270 -4.04 -14.69 -4.47
N LYS A 271 -3.88 -15.10 -5.73
CA LYS A 271 -2.81 -14.69 -6.65
C LYS A 271 -3.34 -13.85 -7.82
N ASN A 272 -2.41 -13.40 -8.67
CA ASN A 272 -2.68 -12.61 -9.88
C ASN A 272 -3.30 -11.23 -9.59
N ILE A 273 -2.74 -10.52 -8.62
CA ILE A 273 -3.21 -9.21 -8.19
C ILE A 273 -2.31 -8.13 -8.79
N ASN A 274 -2.76 -7.51 -9.89
CA ASN A 274 -1.95 -6.58 -10.68
C ASN A 274 -2.10 -5.10 -10.27
N SER A 275 -2.93 -4.78 -9.27
CA SER A 275 -3.04 -3.42 -8.74
C SER A 275 -3.48 -3.41 -7.28
N ILE A 276 -3.13 -2.34 -6.56
CA ILE A 276 -3.54 -2.13 -5.16
C ILE A 276 -5.07 -2.04 -5.03
N ARG A 277 -5.76 -1.50 -6.05
CA ARG A 277 -7.23 -1.47 -6.06
C ARG A 277 -7.82 -2.88 -6.18
N TYR A 278 -7.22 -3.73 -7.00
CA TYR A 278 -7.63 -5.13 -7.14
C TYR A 278 -7.28 -5.94 -5.90
N LEU A 279 -6.18 -5.63 -5.22
CA LEU A 279 -5.84 -6.23 -3.93
C LEU A 279 -6.97 -6.02 -2.91
N ALA A 280 -7.40 -4.77 -2.72
CA ALA A 280 -8.47 -4.47 -1.78
C ALA A 280 -9.76 -5.23 -2.11
N ARG A 281 -10.18 -5.17 -3.38
CA ARG A 281 -11.40 -5.86 -3.84
C ARG A 281 -11.32 -7.37 -3.70
N ALA A 282 -10.18 -7.97 -4.05
CA ALA A 282 -9.96 -9.41 -3.96
C ALA A 282 -10.06 -9.90 -2.51
N ILE A 283 -9.44 -9.17 -1.58
CA ILE A 283 -9.48 -9.48 -0.15
C ILE A 283 -10.90 -9.34 0.40
N ASP A 284 -11.58 -8.22 0.11
CA ASP A 284 -12.93 -7.99 0.63
C ASP A 284 -13.92 -9.03 0.08
N TYR A 285 -13.80 -9.38 -1.21
CA TYR A 285 -14.59 -10.46 -1.81
C TYR A 285 -14.32 -11.81 -1.13
N GLU A 286 -13.05 -12.16 -0.93
CA GLU A 286 -12.66 -13.43 -0.34
C GLU A 286 -13.09 -13.55 1.13
N ILE A 287 -13.01 -12.47 1.90
CA ILE A 287 -13.54 -12.41 3.27
C ILE A 287 -15.05 -12.68 3.26
N LEU A 288 -15.82 -11.99 2.40
CA LEU A 288 -17.27 -12.18 2.30
C LEU A 288 -17.64 -13.61 1.88
N ARG A 289 -16.92 -14.18 0.90
CA ARG A 289 -17.09 -15.57 0.45
C ARG A 289 -16.89 -16.55 1.60
N GLN A 290 -15.81 -16.41 2.37
CA GLN A 290 -15.52 -17.30 3.49
C GLN A 290 -16.52 -17.13 4.62
N ILE A 291 -16.97 -15.90 4.92
CA ILE A 291 -18.03 -15.64 5.91
C ILE A 291 -19.31 -16.37 5.50
N ASP A 292 -19.76 -16.22 4.25
CA ASP A 292 -20.95 -16.89 3.72
C ASP A 292 -20.84 -18.42 3.79
N ALA A 293 -19.68 -18.97 3.42
CA ALA A 293 -19.41 -20.40 3.53
C ALA A 293 -19.54 -20.90 4.99
N VAL A 294 -18.86 -20.25 5.93
CA VAL A 294 -18.86 -20.63 7.35
C VAL A 294 -20.25 -20.47 7.97
N GLN A 295 -20.97 -19.39 7.64
CA GLN A 295 -22.34 -19.15 8.13
C GLN A 295 -23.35 -20.14 7.55
N SER A 296 -23.14 -20.59 6.31
CA SER A 296 -23.94 -21.63 5.66
C SER A 296 -23.60 -23.06 6.13
N GLY A 297 -22.65 -23.24 7.06
CA GLY A 297 -22.17 -24.55 7.49
C GLY A 297 -21.31 -25.30 6.46
N ARG A 298 -20.83 -24.61 5.41
CA ARG A 298 -19.88 -25.16 4.43
C ARG A 298 -18.44 -24.99 4.93
N ALA A 299 -17.57 -25.94 4.63
CA ALA A 299 -16.15 -25.85 4.96
C ALA A 299 -15.41 -25.00 3.92
N VAL A 300 -14.56 -24.08 4.38
CA VAL A 300 -13.59 -23.38 3.51
C VAL A 300 -12.46 -24.35 3.16
N GLN A 301 -12.12 -24.48 1.88
CA GLN A 301 -11.03 -25.34 1.44
C GLN A 301 -9.70 -24.57 1.40
N ASN A 302 -8.59 -25.27 1.64
CA ASN A 302 -7.25 -24.71 1.49
C ASN A 302 -6.83 -24.78 0.02
N GLU A 303 -7.16 -23.74 -0.72
CA GLU A 303 -6.98 -23.66 -2.17
C GLU A 303 -6.18 -22.41 -2.57
N THR A 304 -5.63 -22.44 -3.78
CA THR A 304 -5.09 -21.26 -4.44
C THR A 304 -6.11 -20.75 -5.45
N ARG A 305 -6.50 -19.48 -5.30
CA ARG A 305 -7.46 -18.79 -6.17
C ARG A 305 -6.76 -17.67 -6.95
N ALA A 306 -7.28 -17.32 -8.10
CA ALA A 306 -6.89 -16.11 -8.83
C ALA A 306 -7.99 -15.05 -8.71
N TYR A 307 -7.60 -13.78 -8.66
CA TYR A 307 -8.56 -12.70 -8.82
C TYR A 307 -8.82 -12.45 -10.32
N ASP A 308 -10.08 -12.51 -10.74
CA ASP A 308 -10.51 -12.08 -12.07
C ASP A 308 -10.98 -10.62 -12.02
N SER A 309 -10.27 -9.73 -12.70
CA SER A 309 -10.58 -8.31 -12.73
C SER A 309 -11.86 -7.97 -13.49
N LYS A 310 -12.32 -8.84 -14.39
CA LYS A 310 -13.55 -8.63 -15.19
C LYS A 310 -14.80 -8.91 -14.37
N SER A 311 -14.88 -10.07 -13.74
CA SER A 311 -15.99 -10.42 -12.82
C SER A 311 -15.88 -9.70 -11.48
N GLY A 312 -14.66 -9.42 -11.02
CA GLY A 312 -14.39 -8.92 -9.67
C GLY A 312 -14.44 -10.01 -8.59
N GLU A 313 -14.37 -11.27 -9.00
CA GLU A 313 -14.47 -12.46 -8.14
C GLU A 313 -13.12 -13.17 -7.98
N THR A 314 -12.97 -13.98 -6.94
CA THR A 314 -11.89 -14.96 -6.84
C THR A 314 -12.35 -16.28 -7.47
N VAL A 315 -11.53 -16.86 -8.35
CA VAL A 315 -11.82 -18.08 -9.10
C VAL A 315 -10.83 -19.18 -8.67
N PRO A 316 -11.27 -20.43 -8.40
CA PRO A 316 -10.35 -21.50 -8.04
C PRO A 316 -9.41 -21.80 -9.20
N MET A 317 -8.10 -21.91 -8.93
CA MET A 317 -7.12 -22.34 -9.94
C MET A 317 -6.76 -23.81 -9.77
N ARG A 318 -6.36 -24.19 -8.56
CA ARG A 318 -5.94 -25.53 -8.21
C ARG A 318 -6.26 -25.83 -6.76
N GLU A 319 -6.70 -27.05 -6.50
CA GLU A 319 -6.72 -27.61 -5.16
C GLU A 319 -5.28 -27.90 -4.74
N LYS A 320 -4.94 -27.65 -3.47
CA LYS A 320 -3.66 -28.12 -2.89
C LYS A 320 -3.80 -29.61 -2.58
N GLU A 321 -3.93 -30.46 -3.60
CA GLU A 321 -3.76 -31.91 -3.44
C GLU A 321 -2.29 -32.18 -3.10
N GLY A 322 -1.99 -32.23 -1.80
CA GLY A 322 -0.63 -32.41 -1.26
C GLY A 322 0.13 -31.10 -1.02
N LEU A 323 0.90 -31.05 0.07
CA LEU A 323 1.94 -30.04 0.25
C LEU A 323 2.96 -30.27 -0.88
N GLN A 324 3.09 -29.33 -1.82
CA GLN A 324 4.17 -29.39 -2.82
C GLN A 324 5.51 -29.38 -2.08
N ASP A 325 6.21 -30.52 -2.09
CA ASP A 325 7.54 -30.63 -1.51
C ASP A 325 8.56 -30.00 -2.45
N TYR A 326 8.91 -28.74 -2.16
CA TYR A 326 9.93 -27.99 -2.88
C TYR A 326 11.36 -28.48 -2.59
N ARG A 327 11.56 -29.51 -1.75
CA ARG A 327 12.86 -30.14 -1.46
C ARG A 327 13.97 -29.11 -1.24
N PHE A 328 13.75 -28.22 -0.27
CA PHE A 328 14.70 -27.17 0.02
C PHE A 328 16.04 -27.77 0.46
N MET A 329 17.13 -27.28 -0.12
CA MET A 329 18.49 -27.67 0.25
C MET A 329 19.41 -26.45 0.29
N PRO A 330 20.49 -26.47 1.08
CA PRO A 330 21.53 -25.44 1.02
C PRO A 330 22.06 -25.24 -0.40
N GLU A 331 22.29 -24.01 -0.84
CA GLU A 331 23.01 -23.72 -2.09
C GLU A 331 24.52 -23.94 -1.86
N PRO A 332 25.12 -25.04 -2.38
CA PRO A 332 26.53 -25.34 -2.09
C PRO A 332 27.51 -24.41 -2.82
N ASN A 333 27.08 -23.76 -3.91
CA ASN A 333 27.96 -22.92 -4.73
C ASN A 333 28.11 -21.50 -4.16
N LEU A 334 27.34 -21.14 -3.12
CA LEU A 334 27.45 -19.86 -2.44
C LEU A 334 27.90 -20.07 -0.99
N PRO A 335 28.99 -19.41 -0.55
CA PRO A 335 29.32 -19.39 0.86
C PRO A 335 28.24 -18.64 1.64
N ALA A 336 28.29 -18.76 2.97
CA ALA A 336 27.41 -17.98 3.83
C ALA A 336 27.60 -16.48 3.58
N LEU A 337 26.50 -15.75 3.44
CA LEU A 337 26.53 -14.30 3.33
C LEU A 337 26.80 -13.72 4.72
N ILE A 338 27.90 -12.98 4.85
CA ILE A 338 28.26 -12.27 6.08
C ILE A 338 27.96 -10.79 5.90
N VAL A 339 27.17 -10.24 6.81
CA VAL A 339 26.88 -8.82 6.91
C VAL A 339 27.57 -8.29 8.16
N TYR A 340 28.40 -7.26 7.98
CA TYR A 340 29.22 -6.69 9.04
C TYR A 340 28.49 -5.56 9.73
N GLU A 341 28.67 -5.42 11.04
CA GLU A 341 28.02 -4.34 11.80
C GLU A 341 28.64 -2.99 11.44
N ASP A 342 29.97 -2.92 11.55
CA ASP A 342 30.79 -1.74 11.34
C ASP A 342 32.11 -2.08 10.64
N ASN A 343 32.90 -1.07 10.30
CA ASN A 343 34.20 -1.27 9.65
C ASN A 343 35.24 -1.95 10.55
N ALA A 344 35.11 -1.86 11.88
CA ALA A 344 36.05 -2.49 12.81
C ALA A 344 35.84 -4.01 12.88
N SER A 345 34.63 -4.48 12.57
CA SER A 345 34.28 -5.90 12.48
C SER A 345 34.75 -6.59 11.19
N LEU A 346 35.35 -5.84 10.24
CA LEU A 346 35.90 -6.38 9.01
C LEU A 346 37.21 -7.15 9.29
N PRO A 347 37.32 -8.43 8.88
CA PRO A 347 38.57 -9.17 8.93
C PRO A 347 39.69 -8.47 8.17
N THR A 348 40.92 -8.61 8.67
CA THR A 348 42.12 -8.07 8.01
C THR A 348 42.27 -8.65 6.60
N GLY A 349 42.45 -7.78 5.61
CA GLY A 349 42.60 -8.17 4.20
C GLY A 349 41.32 -8.19 3.37
N ILE A 350 40.14 -7.95 3.97
CA ILE A 350 38.90 -7.72 3.20
C ILE A 350 38.83 -6.26 2.77
N ASP A 351 38.64 -6.03 1.47
CA ASP A 351 38.36 -4.70 0.94
C ASP A 351 36.98 -4.22 1.43
N PRO A 352 36.89 -3.10 2.17
CA PRO A 352 35.62 -2.53 2.61
C PRO A 352 34.65 -2.19 1.46
N SER A 353 35.14 -2.09 0.21
CA SER A 353 34.34 -1.87 -0.99
C SER A 353 33.54 -3.11 -1.42
N GLN A 354 33.97 -4.31 -0.99
CA GLN A 354 33.34 -5.59 -1.33
C GLN A 354 32.42 -6.11 -0.22
N ALA A 355 32.45 -5.48 0.96
CA ALA A 355 31.66 -5.88 2.11
C ALA A 355 30.36 -5.07 2.25
N VAL A 356 29.35 -5.68 2.86
CA VAL A 356 28.11 -5.01 3.26
C VAL A 356 28.20 -4.67 4.74
N VAL A 357 28.14 -3.39 5.07
CA VAL A 357 28.29 -2.86 6.44
C VAL A 357 27.00 -2.14 6.86
N VAL A 358 26.35 -2.63 7.93
CA VAL A 358 25.06 -2.13 8.41
C VAL A 358 25.13 -0.66 8.78
N GLN A 359 26.14 -0.24 9.55
CA GLN A 359 26.24 1.15 9.99
C GLN A 359 26.36 2.13 8.81
N LYS A 360 27.16 1.80 7.77
CA LYS A 360 27.28 2.63 6.55
C LYS A 360 25.95 2.78 5.82
N ILE A 361 25.14 1.73 5.80
CA ILE A 361 23.82 1.77 5.17
C ILE A 361 22.87 2.62 6.02
N LYS A 362 22.90 2.43 7.34
CA LYS A 362 22.10 3.20 8.30
C LYS A 362 22.35 4.71 8.19
N ASP A 363 23.62 5.12 8.09
CA ASP A 363 24.00 6.53 7.95
C ASP A 363 23.55 7.17 6.63
N ARG A 364 23.24 6.34 5.62
CA ARG A 364 22.78 6.77 4.28
C ARG A 364 21.27 6.62 4.10
N LEU A 365 20.55 6.18 5.13
CA LEU A 365 19.09 6.04 5.04
C LEU A 365 18.47 7.43 4.81
N PRO A 366 17.65 7.58 3.75
CA PRO A 366 16.90 8.81 3.55
C PRO A 366 15.81 8.95 4.61
N GLU A 367 15.28 10.16 4.75
CA GLU A 367 14.12 10.41 5.59
C GLU A 367 12.92 9.60 5.08
N LEU A 368 12.38 8.70 5.91
CA LEU A 368 11.27 7.82 5.54
C LEU A 368 9.94 8.59 5.45
N PRO A 369 8.96 8.12 4.65
CA PRO A 369 7.67 8.78 4.50
C PRO A 369 6.95 9.11 5.81
N GLY A 370 6.94 8.18 6.77
CA GLY A 370 6.35 8.41 8.10
C GLY A 370 7.02 9.57 8.86
N VAL A 371 8.35 9.63 8.85
CA VAL A 371 9.13 10.69 9.50
C VAL A 371 8.88 12.04 8.80
N LYS A 372 8.85 12.05 7.46
CA LYS A 372 8.50 13.23 6.67
C LYS A 372 7.12 13.79 7.06
N ARG A 373 6.11 12.93 7.22
CA ARG A 373 4.75 13.35 7.61
C ARG A 373 4.75 14.01 8.99
N ASP A 374 5.45 13.42 9.96
CA ASP A 374 5.55 13.94 11.32
C ASP A 374 6.29 15.30 11.33
N ARG A 375 7.40 15.41 10.58
CA ARG A 375 8.14 16.67 10.39
C ARG A 375 7.25 17.75 9.79
N LEU A 376 6.49 17.47 8.73
CA LEU A 376 5.59 18.45 8.10
C LEU A 376 4.53 19.00 9.07
N VAL A 377 3.97 18.13 9.92
CA VAL A 377 3.01 18.54 10.96
C VAL A 377 3.67 19.45 11.99
N GLN A 378 4.88 19.10 12.45
CA GLN A 378 5.62 19.89 13.44
C GLN A 378 6.08 21.24 12.88
N THR A 379 6.62 21.27 11.67
CA THR A 379 7.17 22.47 11.03
C THR A 379 6.09 23.45 10.60
N TYR A 380 5.00 22.97 10.00
CA TYR A 380 3.98 23.84 9.40
C TYR A 380 2.69 23.94 10.23
N GLY A 381 2.56 23.18 11.33
CA GLY A 381 1.37 23.17 12.17
C GLY A 381 0.11 22.66 11.45
N ILE A 382 0.27 21.98 10.30
CA ILE A 382 -0.84 21.40 9.52
C ILE A 382 -1.38 20.13 10.17
N LEU A 383 -2.60 19.73 9.80
CA LEU A 383 -3.21 18.50 10.31
C LEU A 383 -2.51 17.24 9.75
N PRO A 384 -2.49 16.11 10.48
CA PRO A 384 -1.92 14.85 10.00
C PRO A 384 -2.52 14.35 8.67
N GLU A 385 -3.81 14.60 8.44
CA GLU A 385 -4.50 14.24 7.19
C GLU A 385 -3.91 14.99 5.98
N HIS A 386 -3.46 16.23 6.19
CA HIS A 386 -2.81 17.01 5.15
C HIS A 386 -1.41 16.51 4.85
N SER A 387 -0.59 16.22 5.87
CA SER A 387 0.76 15.69 5.65
C SER A 387 0.71 14.30 4.99
N PHE A 388 -0.26 13.47 5.36
CA PHE A 388 -0.53 12.21 4.68
C PHE A 388 -0.83 12.40 3.19
N THR A 389 -1.69 13.36 2.85
CA THR A 389 -2.01 13.69 1.45
C THR A 389 -0.78 14.21 0.69
N LEU A 390 0.02 15.09 1.29
CA LEU A 390 1.22 15.66 0.66
C LEU A 390 2.26 14.60 0.33
N VAL A 391 2.49 13.65 1.23
CA VAL A 391 3.55 12.63 1.07
C VAL A 391 3.13 11.48 0.16
N ASN A 392 1.83 11.22 0.03
CA ASN A 392 1.32 10.12 -0.80
C ASN A 392 1.10 10.49 -2.27
N GLU A 393 1.11 11.79 -2.59
CA GLU A 393 0.91 12.28 -3.94
C GLU A 393 2.26 12.75 -4.51
N ASP A 394 2.66 12.16 -5.63
CA ASP A 394 3.97 12.41 -6.23
C ASP A 394 4.14 13.89 -6.64
N GLY A 395 5.24 14.50 -6.21
CA GLY A 395 5.57 15.91 -6.44
C GLY A 395 4.76 16.93 -5.63
N LEU A 396 3.73 16.53 -4.87
CA LEU A 396 2.86 17.48 -4.16
C LEU A 396 3.55 18.11 -2.95
N MET A 397 4.42 17.35 -2.27
CA MET A 397 5.21 17.83 -1.15
C MET A 397 6.21 18.90 -1.61
N GLU A 398 6.95 18.65 -2.68
CA GLU A 398 7.91 19.60 -3.26
C GLU A 398 7.21 20.88 -3.74
N TYR A 399 6.02 20.73 -4.34
CA TYR A 399 5.17 21.86 -4.72
C TYR A 399 4.78 22.70 -3.49
N PHE A 400 4.32 22.06 -2.41
CA PHE A 400 3.94 22.73 -1.17
C PHE A 400 5.12 23.42 -0.49
N GLU A 401 6.27 22.75 -0.35
CA GLU A 401 7.46 23.36 0.25
C GLU A 401 7.97 24.56 -0.57
N THR A 402 7.92 24.46 -1.91
CA THR A 402 8.29 25.58 -2.80
C THR A 402 7.33 26.76 -2.66
N LEU A 403 6.03 26.48 -2.55
CA LEU A 403 5.01 27.49 -2.28
C LEU A 403 5.23 28.16 -0.91
N MET A 404 5.55 27.38 0.13
CA MET A 404 5.82 27.89 1.46
C MET A 404 7.09 28.77 1.54
N LYS A 405 8.06 28.59 0.63
CA LYS A 405 9.23 29.46 0.51
C LYS A 405 8.92 30.81 -0.13
N THR A 406 7.85 30.90 -0.93
CA THR A 406 7.49 32.12 -1.69
C THR A 406 6.34 32.90 -1.07
N THR A 407 5.49 32.25 -0.26
CA THR A 407 4.37 32.88 0.44
C THR A 407 4.71 33.19 1.90
N GLN A 408 4.18 34.30 2.42
CA GLN A 408 4.24 34.64 3.86
C GLN A 408 2.99 34.17 4.62
N ARG A 409 2.03 33.55 3.92
CA ARG A 409 0.74 33.17 4.47
C ARG A 409 0.87 31.97 5.41
N GLU A 410 0.05 31.97 6.45
CA GLU A 410 -0.02 30.86 7.41
C GLU A 410 -0.23 29.51 6.69
N PRO A 411 0.62 28.48 6.97
CA PRO A 411 0.58 27.21 6.25
C PRO A 411 -0.80 26.52 6.28
N ARG A 412 -1.57 26.67 7.37
CA ARG A 412 -2.94 26.14 7.51
C ARG A 412 -3.92 26.71 6.49
N LYS A 413 -3.72 27.96 6.06
CA LYS A 413 -4.56 28.59 5.03
C LYS A 413 -4.10 28.21 3.63
N VAL A 414 -2.81 27.92 3.45
CA VAL A 414 -2.22 27.52 2.16
C VAL A 414 -2.55 26.08 1.81
N ILE A 415 -2.47 25.17 2.79
CA ILE A 415 -2.62 23.73 2.56
C ILE A 415 -4.00 23.36 2.01
N GLY A 416 -5.05 24.10 2.39
CA GLY A 416 -6.40 23.92 1.85
C GLY A 416 -6.49 24.19 0.35
N TRP A 417 -5.72 25.15 -0.18
CA TRP A 417 -5.64 25.42 -1.62
C TRP A 417 -4.90 24.30 -2.36
N VAL A 418 -3.82 23.79 -1.77
CA VAL A 418 -3.03 22.72 -2.38
C VAL A 418 -3.82 21.40 -2.39
N THR A 419 -4.45 21.04 -1.28
CA THR A 419 -5.12 19.73 -1.13
C THR A 419 -6.53 19.68 -1.71
N ASN A 420 -7.30 20.78 -1.68
CA ASN A 420 -8.69 20.77 -2.16
C ASN A 420 -8.81 21.32 -3.59
N GLU A 421 -8.19 22.47 -3.88
CA GLU A 421 -8.36 23.14 -5.17
C GLU A 421 -7.38 22.57 -6.20
N LEU A 422 -6.06 22.70 -5.99
CA LEU A 422 -5.03 22.20 -6.90
C LEU A 422 -5.15 20.69 -7.12
N LEU A 423 -5.05 19.90 -6.05
CA LEU A 423 -5.12 18.45 -6.16
C LEU A 423 -6.50 17.96 -6.65
N GLY A 424 -7.58 18.65 -6.27
CA GLY A 424 -8.92 18.34 -6.76
C GLY A 424 -9.03 18.50 -8.28
N HIS A 425 -8.49 19.60 -8.82
CA HIS A 425 -8.46 19.85 -10.27
C HIS A 425 -7.53 18.90 -11.03
N LEU A 426 -6.36 18.58 -10.46
CA LEU A 426 -5.44 17.57 -11.03
C LEU A 426 -6.15 16.21 -11.17
N LYS A 427 -6.83 15.75 -10.12
CA LYS A 427 -7.54 14.46 -10.11
C LYS A 427 -8.73 14.43 -11.07
N GLN A 428 -9.45 15.54 -11.24
CA GLN A 428 -10.54 15.63 -12.22
C GLN A 428 -10.05 15.49 -13.67
N ARG A 429 -8.79 15.81 -13.93
CA ARG A 429 -8.17 15.78 -15.26
C ARG A 429 -7.17 14.62 -15.45
N ASP A 430 -6.99 13.78 -14.44
CA ASP A 430 -6.00 12.70 -14.41
C ASP A 430 -4.58 13.19 -14.74
N MET A 431 -4.19 14.33 -14.15
CA MET A 431 -2.90 14.98 -14.36
C MET A 431 -1.99 14.82 -13.14
N SER A 432 -0.68 14.66 -13.36
CA SER A 432 0.31 14.70 -12.28
C SER A 432 0.59 16.14 -11.82
N VAL A 433 1.17 16.29 -10.63
CA VAL A 433 1.56 17.61 -10.10
C VAL A 433 2.56 18.31 -11.02
N SER A 434 3.48 17.56 -11.64
CA SER A 434 4.45 18.08 -12.61
C SER A 434 3.82 18.61 -13.90
N GLN A 435 2.61 18.19 -14.23
CA GLN A 435 1.84 18.67 -15.38
C GLN A 435 0.91 19.84 -15.02
N SER A 436 0.91 20.30 -13.77
CA SER A 436 0.03 21.39 -13.33
C SER A 436 0.27 22.66 -14.16
N PRO A 437 -0.79 23.29 -14.72
CA PRO A 437 -0.66 24.59 -15.38
C PRO A 437 -0.41 25.73 -14.38
N ILE A 438 -0.67 25.48 -13.09
CA ILE A 438 -0.46 26.45 -12.01
C ILE A 438 0.84 26.10 -11.32
N SER A 439 1.82 27.01 -11.42
CA SER A 439 3.09 26.92 -10.72
C SER A 439 2.95 27.37 -9.25
N PRO A 440 3.88 26.97 -8.35
CA PRO A 440 3.90 27.47 -6.99
C PRO A 440 3.93 29.01 -6.92
N ALA A 441 4.64 29.66 -7.85
CA ALA A 441 4.74 31.12 -7.90
C ALA A 441 3.40 31.80 -8.26
N HIS A 442 2.67 31.25 -9.24
CA HIS A 442 1.36 31.76 -9.62
C HIS A 442 0.34 31.59 -8.48
N LEU A 443 0.36 30.45 -7.78
CA LEU A 443 -0.50 30.27 -6.62
C LEU A 443 -0.11 31.23 -5.47
N ALA A 444 1.18 31.46 -5.23
CA ALA A 444 1.63 32.43 -4.23
C ALA A 444 1.12 33.85 -4.50
N GLU A 445 1.14 34.29 -5.76
CA GLU A 445 0.60 35.58 -6.20
C GLU A 445 -0.90 35.69 -5.90
N LEU A 446 -1.69 34.67 -6.26
CA LEU A 446 -3.13 34.62 -5.95
C LEU A 446 -3.38 34.76 -4.44
N LEU A 447 -2.64 34.00 -3.64
CA LEU A 447 -2.78 34.02 -2.18
C LEU A 447 -2.41 35.39 -1.60
N LYS A 448 -1.42 36.08 -2.17
CA LYS A 448 -1.02 37.45 -1.78
C LYS A 448 -2.10 38.47 -2.12
N LEU A 449 -2.74 38.36 -3.29
CA LEU A 449 -3.87 39.26 -3.64
C LEU A 449 -5.04 39.10 -2.68
N GLN A 450 -5.35 37.86 -2.26
CA GLN A 450 -6.38 37.60 -1.27
C GLN A 450 -6.00 38.17 0.11
N GLU A 451 -4.75 38.02 0.53
CA GLU A 451 -4.26 38.49 1.84
C GLU A 451 -4.21 40.01 1.93
N THR A 452 -3.80 40.67 0.85
CA THR A 452 -3.79 42.15 0.76
C THR A 452 -5.18 42.77 0.59
N GLY A 453 -6.26 41.97 0.61
CA GLY A 453 -7.63 42.43 0.48
C GLY A 453 -8.00 42.94 -0.91
N ARG A 454 -7.18 42.67 -1.94
CA ARG A 454 -7.46 43.08 -3.33
C ARG A 454 -8.56 42.27 -3.97
N ILE A 455 -8.75 41.03 -3.51
CA ILE A 455 -9.82 40.13 -3.96
C ILE A 455 -10.43 39.39 -2.77
N SER A 456 -11.71 39.02 -2.89
CA SER A 456 -12.40 38.26 -1.87
C SER A 456 -12.03 36.78 -1.95
N SER A 457 -12.46 36.00 -0.96
CA SER A 457 -12.29 34.54 -1.00
C SER A 457 -13.07 33.87 -2.14
N SER A 458 -14.24 34.40 -2.52
CA SER A 458 -15.03 33.86 -3.64
C SER A 458 -14.42 34.25 -4.99
N ALA A 459 -13.93 35.49 -5.11
CA ALA A 459 -13.21 35.96 -6.29
C ALA A 459 -11.89 35.18 -6.50
N ALA A 460 -11.15 34.87 -5.42
CA ALA A 460 -9.93 34.08 -5.51
C ALA A 460 -10.15 32.70 -6.15
N LYS A 461 -11.28 32.04 -5.87
CA LYS A 461 -11.62 30.76 -6.50
C LYS A 461 -11.93 30.91 -7.99
N GLN A 462 -12.59 31.99 -8.39
CA GLN A 462 -12.84 32.29 -9.80
C GLN A 462 -11.54 32.55 -10.54
N VAL A 463 -10.64 33.35 -9.96
CA VAL A 463 -9.31 33.61 -10.51
C VAL A 463 -8.53 32.31 -10.66
N PHE A 464 -8.52 31.44 -9.65
CA PHE A 464 -7.87 30.13 -9.74
C PHE A 464 -8.38 29.28 -10.92
N GLN A 465 -9.70 29.21 -11.10
CA GLN A 465 -10.30 28.46 -12.22
C GLN A 465 -9.90 29.03 -13.58
N GLU A 466 -9.80 30.35 -13.69
CA GLU A 466 -9.36 30.99 -14.93
C GLU A 466 -7.85 30.82 -15.17
N MET A 467 -7.02 30.88 -14.12
CA MET A 467 -5.59 30.55 -14.21
C MET A 467 -5.40 29.14 -14.75
N TRP A 468 -6.24 28.20 -14.28
CA TRP A 468 -6.24 26.83 -14.76
C TRP A 468 -6.56 26.71 -16.25
N ARG A 469 -7.59 27.45 -16.72
CA ARG A 469 -8.05 27.40 -18.11
C ARG A 469 -7.10 28.09 -19.08
N SER A 470 -6.57 29.24 -18.69
CA SER A 470 -5.74 30.09 -19.55
C SER A 470 -4.31 29.61 -19.66
N GLY A 471 -3.82 28.80 -18.71
CA GLY A 471 -2.53 28.10 -18.84
C GLY A 471 -1.31 29.01 -18.93
N GLY A 472 -1.36 30.22 -18.35
CA GLY A 472 -0.23 31.14 -18.37
C GLY A 472 -0.49 32.58 -17.89
N LYS A 473 -1.75 32.99 -17.72
CA LYS A 473 -2.06 34.31 -17.16
C LYS A 473 -1.78 34.37 -15.66
N THR A 474 -1.24 35.50 -15.21
CA THR A 474 -0.98 35.74 -13.79
C THR A 474 -2.29 36.04 -13.06
N ALA A 475 -2.30 35.87 -11.73
CA ALA A 475 -3.49 36.14 -10.93
C ALA A 475 -3.92 37.61 -11.07
N TRP A 476 -2.96 38.55 -11.10
CA TRP A 476 -3.24 39.97 -11.26
C TRP A 476 -3.85 40.32 -12.62
N GLN A 477 -3.37 39.72 -13.71
CA GLN A 477 -3.91 39.96 -15.06
C GLN A 477 -5.39 39.59 -15.14
N ILE A 478 -5.75 38.41 -14.61
CA ILE A 478 -7.13 37.94 -14.60
C ILE A 478 -8.01 38.87 -13.76
N VAL A 479 -7.51 39.33 -12.60
CA VAL A 479 -8.25 40.27 -11.74
C VAL A 479 -8.54 41.59 -12.46
N GLN A 480 -7.61 42.09 -13.28
CA GLN A 480 -7.83 43.31 -14.06
C GLN A 480 -8.79 43.09 -15.24
N GLU A 481 -8.58 42.04 -16.03
CA GLU A 481 -9.39 41.75 -17.22
C GLU A 481 -10.86 41.44 -16.89
N GLN A 482 -11.10 40.76 -15.76
CA GLN A 482 -12.45 40.36 -15.33
C GLN A 482 -13.03 41.30 -14.26
N GLU A 483 -12.34 42.40 -13.94
CA GLU A 483 -12.74 43.38 -12.92
C GLU A 483 -13.11 42.74 -11.57
N LEU A 484 -12.34 41.74 -11.12
CA LEU A 484 -12.62 40.96 -9.91
C LEU A 484 -12.10 41.60 -8.62
N GLY A 485 -11.61 42.84 -8.70
CA GLY A 485 -11.15 43.62 -7.55
C GLY A 485 -12.27 43.85 -6.52
N LEU A 486 -11.88 43.86 -5.24
CA LEU A 486 -12.79 44.12 -4.13
C LEU A 486 -13.45 45.50 -4.29
N VAL A 487 -14.76 45.57 -4.02
CA VAL A 487 -15.45 46.87 -3.94
C VAL A 487 -15.13 47.49 -2.58
N HIS A 488 -14.33 48.56 -2.59
CA HIS A 488 -13.99 49.31 -1.37
C HIS A 488 -14.92 50.52 -1.12
N ASP A 489 -15.77 50.89 -2.09
CA ASP A 489 -16.71 51.99 -1.94
C ASP A 489 -17.89 51.57 -1.04
N SER A 490 -17.89 52.08 0.20
CA SER A 490 -18.92 51.76 1.18
C SER A 490 -20.31 52.24 0.74
N ALA A 491 -20.40 53.35 0.01
CA ALA A 491 -21.68 53.90 -0.45
C ALA A 491 -22.31 52.99 -1.51
N GLN A 492 -21.49 52.49 -2.44
CA GLN A 492 -21.93 51.52 -3.45
C GLN A 492 -22.39 50.21 -2.79
N LEU A 493 -21.62 49.70 -1.81
CA LEU A 493 -21.97 48.46 -1.11
C LEU A 493 -23.25 48.60 -0.28
N HIS A 494 -23.44 49.74 0.40
CA HIS A 494 -24.67 50.06 1.11
C HIS A 494 -25.87 50.11 0.17
N SER A 495 -25.74 50.73 -1.00
CA SER A 495 -26.83 50.80 -1.99
C SER A 495 -27.26 49.42 -2.48
N ILE A 496 -26.29 48.52 -2.73
CA ILE A 496 -26.58 47.14 -3.14
C ILE A 496 -27.25 46.36 -2.00
N CYS A 497 -26.75 46.49 -0.77
CA CYS A 497 -27.37 45.85 0.40
C CYS A 497 -28.82 46.34 0.59
N GLN A 498 -29.07 47.65 0.44
CA GLN A 498 -30.40 48.23 0.53
C GLN A 498 -31.33 47.66 -0.54
N LYS A 499 -30.88 47.57 -1.81
CA LYS A 499 -31.67 46.96 -2.89
C LYS A 499 -32.04 45.50 -2.59
N VAL A 500 -31.12 44.72 -2.02
CA VAL A 500 -31.39 43.32 -1.65
C VAL A 500 -32.40 43.23 -0.51
N VAL A 501 -32.29 44.11 0.49
CA VAL A 501 -33.24 44.20 1.62
C VAL A 501 -34.64 44.59 1.12
N ASP A 502 -34.74 45.60 0.25
CA ASP A 502 -36.01 46.11 -0.27
C ASP A 502 -36.72 45.09 -1.18
N SER A 503 -35.95 44.27 -1.91
CA SER A 503 -36.47 43.25 -2.81
C SER A 503 -36.84 41.93 -2.14
N HIS A 504 -36.48 41.74 -0.86
CA HIS A 504 -36.69 40.48 -0.12
C HIS A 504 -37.28 40.72 1.29
N PRO A 505 -38.49 41.32 1.39
CA PRO A 505 -39.09 41.71 2.67
C PRO A 505 -39.40 40.52 3.59
N ASP A 506 -39.78 39.37 3.02
CA ASP A 506 -40.10 38.16 3.80
C ASP A 506 -38.87 37.62 4.53
N GLU A 507 -37.72 37.60 3.87
CA GLU A 507 -36.44 37.23 4.47
C GLU A 507 -36.02 38.20 5.57
N VAL A 508 -36.24 39.50 5.39
CA VAL A 508 -35.93 40.53 6.40
C VAL A 508 -36.80 40.35 7.64
N HIS A 509 -38.11 40.10 7.46
CA HIS A 509 -39.01 39.77 8.58
C HIS A 509 -38.57 38.50 9.32
N ALA A 510 -38.14 37.46 8.61
CA ALA A 510 -37.65 36.24 9.24
C ALA A 510 -36.35 36.47 10.05
N VAL A 511 -35.45 37.35 9.59
CA VAL A 511 -34.25 37.74 10.34
C VAL A 511 -34.61 38.52 11.61
N ARG A 512 -35.54 39.49 11.52
CA ARG A 512 -36.05 40.26 12.67
C ARG A 512 -36.71 39.38 13.74
N ASN A 513 -37.41 38.32 13.30
CA ASN A 513 -38.01 37.32 14.20
C ASN A 513 -37.00 36.33 14.80
N GLY A 514 -35.69 36.55 14.62
CA GLY A 514 -34.61 35.81 15.27
C GLY A 514 -34.02 34.65 14.44
N ASN A 515 -34.48 34.42 13.21
CA ASN A 515 -33.93 33.35 12.38
C ASN A 515 -32.63 33.77 11.68
N LYS A 516 -31.52 33.73 12.43
CA LYS A 516 -30.17 34.12 11.97
C LYS A 516 -29.65 33.31 10.76
N LYS A 517 -30.26 32.18 10.40
CA LYS A 517 -29.88 31.41 9.20
C LYS A 517 -30.30 32.12 7.90
N VAL A 518 -31.37 32.92 7.93
CA VAL A 518 -31.88 33.64 6.75
C VAL A 518 -30.96 34.78 6.34
N LEU A 519 -30.22 35.36 7.29
CA LEU A 519 -29.17 36.36 7.01
C LEU A 519 -28.10 35.82 6.04
N ASN A 520 -27.73 34.53 6.15
CA ASN A 520 -26.78 33.92 5.22
C ASN A 520 -27.33 33.84 3.78
N LYS A 521 -28.65 33.74 3.60
CA LYS A 521 -29.30 33.78 2.29
C LYS A 521 -29.20 35.18 1.68
N LEU A 522 -29.44 36.23 2.46
CA LEU A 522 -29.27 37.63 2.04
C LEU A 522 -27.81 37.96 1.68
N ILE A 523 -26.84 37.48 2.47
CA ILE A 523 -25.41 37.59 2.14
C ILE A 523 -25.13 36.92 0.79
N GLY A 524 -25.69 35.74 0.54
CA GLY A 524 -25.57 35.04 -0.74
C GLY A 524 -26.11 35.85 -1.93
N LEU A 525 -27.20 36.58 -1.75
CA LEU A 525 -27.79 37.45 -2.78
C LEU A 525 -26.91 38.66 -3.08
N VAL A 526 -26.42 39.36 -2.05
CA VAL A 526 -25.46 40.48 -2.22
C VAL A 526 -24.18 39.99 -2.89
N GLN A 527 -23.68 38.81 -2.52
CA GLN A 527 -22.52 38.19 -3.17
C GLN A 527 -22.78 37.86 -4.64
N LYS A 528 -23.99 37.42 -4.99
CA LYS A 528 -24.37 37.17 -6.39
C LYS A 528 -24.42 38.46 -7.20
N GLU A 529 -25.00 39.52 -6.64
CA GLU A 529 -25.14 40.82 -7.32
C GLU A 529 -23.80 41.52 -7.50
N THR A 530 -22.91 41.41 -6.51
CA THR A 530 -21.53 41.91 -6.57
C THR A 530 -20.57 40.97 -7.31
N LYS A 531 -21.06 39.86 -7.88
CA LYS A 531 -20.24 38.80 -8.54
C LYS A 531 -19.12 38.25 -7.65
N GLY A 532 -19.30 38.28 -6.33
CA GLY A 532 -18.31 37.84 -5.36
C GLY A 532 -17.30 38.92 -4.96
N ARG A 533 -17.45 40.16 -5.42
CA ARG A 533 -16.46 41.24 -5.20
C ARG A 533 -16.61 41.96 -3.85
N ALA A 534 -17.62 41.64 -3.06
CA ALA A 534 -17.81 42.24 -1.74
C ALA A 534 -17.17 41.39 -0.64
N ASP A 535 -16.65 42.04 0.41
CA ASP A 535 -16.21 41.33 1.62
C ASP A 535 -17.43 40.76 2.36
N PRO A 536 -17.54 39.43 2.54
CA PRO A 536 -18.64 38.81 3.28
C PRO A 536 -18.79 39.31 4.73
N VAL A 537 -17.69 39.71 5.37
CA VAL A 537 -17.72 40.21 6.76
C VAL A 537 -18.40 41.58 6.78
N LEU A 538 -17.95 42.50 5.92
CA LEU A 538 -18.53 43.83 5.80
C LEU A 538 -20.00 43.79 5.36
N VAL A 539 -20.34 42.93 4.39
CA VAL A 539 -21.73 42.72 3.95
C VAL A 539 -22.60 42.23 5.09
N LYS A 540 -22.08 41.31 5.91
CA LYS A 540 -22.82 40.80 7.07
C LYS A 540 -23.07 41.89 8.09
N GLU A 541 -22.10 42.74 8.38
CA GLU A 541 -22.25 43.88 9.29
C GLU A 541 -23.30 44.88 8.80
N ILE A 542 -23.24 45.28 7.52
CA ILE A 542 -24.21 46.20 6.91
C ILE A 542 -25.62 45.60 6.94
N LEU A 543 -25.79 44.33 6.53
CA LEU A 543 -27.09 43.67 6.56
C LEU A 543 -27.61 43.50 7.99
N GLN A 544 -26.74 43.22 8.97
CA GLN A 544 -27.15 43.15 10.38
C GLN A 544 -27.62 44.49 10.92
N GLN A 545 -27.05 45.61 10.47
CA GLN A 545 -27.53 46.94 10.85
C GLN A 545 -28.87 47.26 10.18
N MET A 546 -29.06 46.89 8.91
CA MET A 546 -30.30 47.16 8.16
C MET A 546 -31.48 46.25 8.55
N THR A 547 -31.19 45.07 9.09
CA THR A 547 -32.20 44.04 9.44
C THR A 547 -32.43 43.89 10.94
N GLN A 548 -31.73 44.67 11.78
CA GLN A 548 -32.24 44.98 13.13
C GLN A 548 -33.54 45.80 13.02
#